data_AF-A0A7V9D405-F1
#
_entry.id   AF-A0A7V9D405-F1
#
_cell.length_a   1.000
_cell.length_b   1.000
_cell.length_c   1.000
_cell.angle_alpha   90.00
_cell.angle_beta   90.00
_cell.angle_gamma   90.00
#
_symmetry.space_group_name_H-M   'P 1'
#
loop_
_entity.id
_entity.type
_entity.pdbx_description
1 polymer ?
#
loop_
_entity_poly.entity_id
_entity_poly.type
_entity_poly.pdbx_seq_one_letter_code
_entity_poly.pdbx_strand_id
1 'polypeptide(L)'
;MSQRPTIYEMVREAIVQLGGKATNADIRQYLRSAYPGVNDNSVSGYIILCTVNSPSRIHYPEHQKPRLANNPKYDVLYRTGRGQVAMYNSDVHGEWEIRKDDFGKLTIGRVGEVHQPPGPDMYPMPDLSSDGPADSPLFFPLESHLRDFIARNITSIKVGGRALQLYVDEHDDGVEYPTEVGPIDILAVDDAGNFVVFELKL
;
A
#
# COMPACT_ATOMS: atom_id res chain seq x y z
N MET A 1 -0.69 -7.51 38.18
CA MET A 1 -1.74 -7.72 37.16
C MET A 1 -1.06 -7.68 35.80
N SER A 2 -0.99 -8.78 35.06
CA SER A 2 -0.42 -8.73 33.70
C SER A 2 -1.34 -7.90 32.82
N GLN A 3 -0.83 -6.79 32.27
CA GLN A 3 -1.53 -6.05 31.23
C GLN A 3 -1.74 -6.96 30.01
N ARG A 4 -2.89 -6.80 29.35
CA ARG A 4 -3.18 -7.50 28.09
C ARG A 4 -2.10 -7.13 27.08
N PRO A 5 -1.49 -8.10 26.37
CA PRO A 5 -0.51 -7.79 25.33
C PRO A 5 -1.14 -6.90 24.25
N THR A 6 -0.31 -6.08 23.63
CA THR A 6 -0.70 -5.30 22.45
C THR A 6 -0.91 -6.22 21.25
N ILE A 7 -1.66 -5.79 20.24
CA ILE A 7 -1.90 -6.63 19.05
C ILE A 7 -0.58 -6.94 18.31
N TYR A 8 0.42 -6.04 18.38
CA TYR A 8 1.78 -6.28 17.87
C TYR A 8 2.43 -7.51 18.50
N GLU A 9 2.33 -7.64 19.83
CA GLU A 9 2.88 -8.75 20.58
C GLU A 9 2.11 -10.04 20.29
N MET A 10 0.79 -9.95 20.16
CA MET A 10 -0.06 -11.09 19.77
C MET A 10 0.30 -11.62 18.37
N VAL A 11 0.52 -10.75 17.38
CA VAL A 11 0.93 -11.15 16.03
C VAL A 11 2.31 -11.80 16.03
N ARG A 12 3.26 -11.25 16.80
CA ARG A 12 4.59 -11.87 16.97
C ARG A 12 4.50 -13.24 17.63
N GLU A 13 3.72 -13.36 18.70
CA GLU A 13 3.51 -14.63 19.38
C GLU A 13 2.90 -15.66 18.42
N ALA A 14 1.87 -15.26 17.67
CA ALA A 14 1.18 -16.15 16.73
C ALA A 14 2.12 -16.74 15.67
N ILE A 15 2.94 -15.91 15.01
CA ILE A 15 3.85 -16.43 13.97
C ILE A 15 4.91 -17.38 14.57
N VAL A 16 5.36 -17.12 15.81
CA VAL A 16 6.29 -18.02 16.51
C VAL A 16 5.62 -19.35 16.83
N GLN A 17 4.41 -19.34 17.38
CA GLN A 17 3.66 -20.54 17.75
C GLN A 17 3.22 -21.36 16.53
N LEU A 18 3.02 -20.71 15.39
CA LEU A 18 2.71 -21.34 14.11
C LEU A 18 3.97 -21.87 13.39
N GLY A 19 5.14 -21.88 14.03
CA GLY A 19 6.37 -22.46 13.48
C GLY A 19 7.13 -21.53 12.52
N GLY A 20 6.92 -20.22 12.63
CA GLY A 20 7.64 -19.20 11.86
C GLY A 20 7.15 -18.99 10.43
N LYS A 21 6.14 -19.74 9.98
CA LYS A 21 5.48 -19.58 8.68
C LYS A 21 3.98 -19.84 8.83
N ALA A 22 3.16 -18.97 8.27
CA ALA A 22 1.72 -19.05 8.41
C ALA A 22 1.00 -18.34 7.27
N THR A 23 -0.29 -18.64 7.11
CA THR A 23 -1.19 -17.77 6.36
C THR A 23 -1.77 -16.67 7.27
N ASN A 24 -2.27 -15.60 6.66
CA ASN A 24 -3.01 -14.57 7.40
C ASN A 24 -4.26 -15.15 8.10
N ALA A 25 -4.84 -16.22 7.55
CA ALA A 25 -5.98 -16.91 8.16
C ALA A 25 -5.55 -17.65 9.42
N ASP A 26 -4.40 -18.34 9.40
CA ASP A 26 -3.87 -19.05 10.57
C ASP A 26 -3.57 -18.08 11.71
N ILE A 27 -2.97 -16.92 11.40
CA ILE A 27 -2.71 -15.87 12.39
C ILE A 27 -4.03 -15.37 13.01
N ARG A 28 -5.03 -15.05 12.19
CA ARG A 28 -6.35 -14.63 12.69
C ARG A 28 -6.99 -15.70 13.56
N GLN A 29 -6.94 -16.96 13.14
CA GLN A 29 -7.50 -18.08 13.88
C GLN A 29 -6.80 -18.26 15.24
N TYR A 30 -5.47 -18.19 15.25
CA TYR A 30 -4.69 -18.22 16.49
C TYR A 30 -5.12 -17.08 17.43
N LEU A 31 -5.18 -15.84 16.94
CA LEU A 31 -5.51 -14.67 17.76
C LEU A 31 -6.93 -14.76 18.33
N ARG A 32 -7.91 -15.21 17.54
CA ARG A 32 -9.29 -15.43 18.00
C ARG A 32 -9.36 -16.47 19.13
N SER A 33 -8.57 -17.54 19.01
CA SER A 33 -8.55 -18.62 20.00
C SER A 33 -7.79 -18.22 21.28
N ALA A 34 -6.62 -17.59 21.14
CA ALA A 34 -5.74 -17.24 22.26
C ALA A 34 -6.20 -15.98 23.00
N TYR A 35 -6.85 -15.04 22.29
CA TYR A 35 -7.27 -13.76 22.85
C TYR A 35 -8.72 -13.42 22.46
N PRO A 36 -9.71 -13.99 23.17
CA PRO A 36 -11.11 -13.64 22.97
C PRO A 36 -11.35 -12.12 23.02
N GLY A 37 -12.14 -11.60 22.08
CA GLY A 37 -12.49 -10.19 21.99
C GLY A 37 -11.50 -9.29 21.24
N VAL A 38 -10.49 -9.85 20.54
CA VAL A 38 -9.72 -9.09 19.55
C VAL A 38 -10.56 -8.93 18.27
N ASN A 39 -10.58 -7.72 17.70
CA ASN A 39 -11.30 -7.42 16.46
C ASN A 39 -10.51 -7.88 15.23
N ASP A 40 -11.13 -8.68 14.36
CA ASP A 40 -10.52 -9.25 13.15
C ASP A 40 -10.05 -8.21 12.12
N ASN A 41 -10.79 -7.12 11.97
CA ASN A 41 -10.41 -6.03 11.08
C ASN A 41 -9.12 -5.36 11.59
N SER A 42 -9.00 -5.21 12.91
CA SER A 42 -7.77 -4.74 13.53
C SER A 42 -6.61 -5.70 13.24
N VAL A 43 -6.80 -7.02 13.41
CA VAL A 43 -5.74 -8.02 13.15
C VAL A 43 -5.20 -7.94 11.73
N SER A 44 -6.09 -7.84 10.73
CA SER A 44 -5.65 -7.75 9.32
C SER A 44 -4.80 -6.50 9.08
N GLY A 45 -5.17 -5.36 9.66
CA GLY A 45 -4.36 -4.14 9.59
C GLY A 45 -3.01 -4.29 10.29
N TYR A 46 -2.96 -4.92 11.46
CA TYR A 46 -1.72 -5.19 12.17
C TYR A 46 -0.80 -6.18 11.42
N ILE A 47 -1.34 -7.17 10.70
CA ILE A 47 -0.53 -8.03 9.84
C ILE A 47 0.16 -7.20 8.74
N ILE A 48 -0.59 -6.30 8.08
CA ILE A 48 -0.04 -5.41 7.04
C ILE A 48 1.05 -4.52 7.63
N LEU A 49 0.76 -3.88 8.76
CA LEU A 49 1.70 -3.01 9.46
C LEU A 49 2.98 -3.77 9.83
N CYS A 50 2.85 -4.99 10.35
CA CYS A 50 3.97 -5.82 10.81
C CYS A 50 4.81 -6.44 9.67
N THR A 51 4.35 -6.36 8.42
CA THR A 51 4.98 -7.05 7.28
C THR A 51 5.91 -6.10 6.51
N VAL A 52 7.21 -6.40 6.52
CA VAL A 52 8.23 -5.43 6.07
C VAL A 52 8.18 -5.08 4.58
N ASN A 53 7.81 -6.04 3.74
CA ASN A 53 7.70 -5.92 2.30
C ASN A 53 6.25 -5.70 1.82
N SER A 54 5.40 -5.18 2.71
CA SER A 54 4.02 -4.82 2.40
C SER A 54 3.95 -3.35 1.96
N PRO A 55 3.62 -3.04 0.68
CA PRO A 55 3.56 -1.66 0.21
C PRO A 55 2.58 -0.81 1.02
N SER A 56 1.42 -1.36 1.38
CA SER A 56 0.37 -0.66 2.10
C SER A 56 0.73 -0.28 3.54
N ARG A 57 1.85 -0.77 4.09
CA ARG A 57 2.25 -0.43 5.46
C ARG A 57 2.58 1.05 5.61
N ILE A 58 2.92 1.76 4.54
CA ILE A 58 3.21 3.20 4.56
C ILE A 58 2.01 4.06 4.96
N HIS A 59 0.77 3.57 4.83
CA HIS A 59 -0.43 4.32 5.18
C HIS A 59 -0.69 4.37 6.70
N TYR A 60 0.00 3.56 7.48
CA TYR A 60 -0.17 3.53 8.93
C TYR A 60 0.61 4.68 9.58
N PRO A 61 0.06 5.37 10.60
CA PRO A 61 0.71 6.51 11.25
C PRO A 61 2.15 6.24 11.71
N GLU A 62 2.45 5.01 12.15
CA GLU A 62 3.78 4.58 12.58
C GLU A 62 4.84 4.57 11.46
N HIS A 63 4.42 4.67 10.20
CA HIS A 63 5.25 4.47 9.00
C HIS A 63 5.25 5.68 8.06
N GLN A 64 4.69 6.83 8.51
CA GLN A 64 4.65 8.10 7.77
C GLN A 64 5.99 8.84 7.74
N LYS A 65 7.11 8.13 7.77
CA LYS A 65 8.46 8.69 7.64
C LYS A 65 9.46 7.63 7.17
N PRO A 66 10.54 8.06 6.47
CA PRO A 66 11.62 7.15 6.11
C PRO A 66 12.23 6.47 7.34
N ARG A 67 12.46 5.15 7.24
CA ARG A 67 13.09 4.36 8.29
C ARG A 67 13.55 3.00 7.76
N LEU A 68 14.59 2.45 8.38
CA LEU A 68 14.96 1.04 8.22
C LEU A 68 13.95 0.13 8.94
N ALA A 69 13.78 -1.08 8.41
CA ALA A 69 12.96 -2.13 9.00
C ALA A 69 13.75 -2.92 10.06
N ASN A 70 14.10 -2.25 11.15
CA ASN A 70 14.88 -2.80 12.27
C ASN A 70 14.18 -2.66 13.63
N ASN A 71 12.91 -2.25 13.63
CA ASN A 71 12.14 -2.09 14.85
C ASN A 71 11.41 -3.40 15.19
N PRO A 72 11.81 -4.12 16.24
CA PRO A 72 11.23 -5.43 16.54
C PRO A 72 9.72 -5.37 16.79
N LYS A 73 9.18 -4.21 17.21
CA LYS A 73 7.74 -3.99 17.39
C LYS A 73 6.94 -4.11 16.10
N TYR A 74 7.47 -3.56 15.00
CA TYR A 74 6.76 -3.39 13.74
C TYR A 74 7.33 -4.23 12.60
N ASP A 75 8.55 -4.71 12.71
CA ASP A 75 9.26 -5.39 11.62
C ASP A 75 9.38 -6.88 11.96
N VAL A 76 8.24 -7.57 11.93
CA VAL A 76 8.09 -8.94 12.45
C VAL A 76 7.87 -9.96 11.32
N LEU A 77 7.13 -9.58 10.28
CA LEU A 77 6.68 -10.49 9.24
C LEU A 77 7.32 -10.16 7.89
N TYR A 78 7.46 -11.17 7.05
CA TYR A 78 7.85 -11.07 5.65
C TYR A 78 6.85 -11.83 4.80
N ARG A 79 6.25 -11.19 3.80
CA ARG A 79 5.30 -11.82 2.88
C ARG A 79 6.06 -12.70 1.89
N THR A 80 5.70 -13.98 1.85
CA THR A 80 6.28 -15.00 0.95
C THR A 80 5.38 -15.32 -0.24
N GLY A 81 4.10 -14.95 -0.18
CA GLY A 81 3.12 -15.22 -1.23
C GLY A 81 1.76 -14.58 -0.91
N ARG A 82 0.76 -14.81 -1.75
CA ARG A 82 -0.60 -14.28 -1.53
C ARG A 82 -1.15 -14.80 -0.21
N GLY A 83 -1.33 -13.91 0.77
CA GLY A 83 -1.84 -14.24 2.10
C GLY A 83 -0.91 -15.11 2.96
N GLN A 84 0.36 -15.27 2.56
CA GLN A 84 1.35 -16.08 3.25
C GLN A 84 2.48 -15.21 3.79
N VAL A 85 2.88 -15.48 5.03
CA VAL A 85 3.93 -14.75 5.74
C VAL A 85 4.87 -15.70 6.47
N ALA A 86 6.10 -15.24 6.66
CA ALA A 86 7.12 -15.85 7.49
C ALA A 86 7.65 -14.84 8.51
N MET A 87 8.33 -15.34 9.55
CA MET A 87 9.10 -14.50 10.47
C MET A 87 10.18 -13.75 9.67
N TYR A 88 10.21 -12.42 9.79
CA TYR A 88 11.22 -11.61 9.14
C TYR A 88 12.60 -11.85 9.77
N ASN A 89 13.59 -11.88 8.90
CA ASN A 89 15.00 -12.03 9.21
C ASN A 89 15.76 -11.31 8.08
N SER A 90 16.50 -10.27 8.43
CA SER A 90 17.25 -9.45 7.47
C SER A 90 18.34 -10.23 6.72
N ASP A 91 18.98 -11.19 7.38
CA ASP A 91 20.06 -11.99 6.79
C ASP A 91 19.54 -12.92 5.69
N VAL A 92 18.27 -13.33 5.79
CA VAL A 92 17.62 -14.24 4.83
C VAL A 92 16.81 -13.47 3.77
N HIS A 93 16.11 -12.42 4.18
CA HIS A 93 15.11 -11.73 3.34
C HIS A 93 15.62 -10.40 2.75
N GLY A 94 16.86 -10.02 3.07
CA GLY A 94 17.42 -8.70 2.81
C GLY A 94 16.92 -7.65 3.80
N GLU A 95 17.63 -6.54 3.90
CA GLU A 95 17.20 -5.38 4.68
C GLU A 95 16.16 -4.58 3.89
N TRP A 96 15.08 -4.19 4.58
CA TRP A 96 14.00 -3.40 4.01
C TRP A 96 13.95 -2.00 4.62
N GLU A 97 13.44 -1.05 3.86
CA GLU A 97 13.25 0.32 4.30
C GLU A 97 11.94 0.91 3.78
N ILE A 98 11.41 1.87 4.54
CA ILE A 98 10.53 2.89 4.03
C ILE A 98 11.44 4.04 3.59
N ARG A 99 11.34 4.43 2.33
CA ARG A 99 12.09 5.54 1.74
C ARG A 99 11.15 6.51 1.03
N LYS A 100 11.67 7.67 0.68
CA LYS A 100 11.01 8.56 -0.28
C LYS A 100 11.47 8.18 -1.69
N ASP A 101 10.55 8.16 -2.64
CA ASP A 101 10.89 8.14 -4.05
C ASP A 101 11.37 9.52 -4.52
N ASP A 102 11.67 9.64 -5.82
CA ASP A 102 12.14 10.88 -6.44
C ASP A 102 11.12 12.03 -6.34
N PHE A 103 9.85 11.71 -6.04
CA PHE A 103 8.74 12.65 -5.89
C PHE A 103 8.44 12.95 -4.41
N GLY A 104 9.21 12.40 -3.48
CA GLY A 104 9.00 12.59 -2.04
C GLY A 104 7.90 11.72 -1.44
N LYS A 105 7.26 10.83 -2.22
CA LYS A 105 6.23 9.89 -1.77
C LYS A 105 6.87 8.71 -1.07
N LEU A 106 6.26 8.22 0.00
CA LEU A 106 6.77 7.06 0.73
C LEU A 106 6.58 5.80 -0.09
N THR A 107 7.64 4.98 -0.18
CA THR A 107 7.61 3.67 -0.80
C THR A 107 8.40 2.68 0.04
N ILE A 108 8.06 1.41 -0.10
CA ILE A 108 8.83 0.30 0.45
C ILE A 108 9.88 -0.14 -0.56
N GLY A 109 11.09 -0.43 -0.10
CA GLY A 109 12.17 -0.97 -0.93
C GLY A 109 13.16 -1.79 -0.11
N ARG A 110 13.98 -2.58 -0.81
CA ARG A 110 15.17 -3.18 -0.20
C ARG A 110 16.30 -2.17 -0.18
N VAL A 111 17.07 -2.18 0.91
CA VAL A 111 18.24 -1.31 1.06
C VAL A 111 19.26 -1.66 -0.03
N GLY A 112 19.76 -0.63 -0.72
CA GLY A 112 20.74 -0.78 -1.80
C GLY A 112 20.14 -1.15 -3.17
N GLU A 113 18.86 -1.50 -3.26
CA GLU A 113 18.17 -1.61 -4.54
C GLU A 113 17.68 -0.23 -5.00
N VAL A 114 18.22 0.25 -6.11
CA VAL A 114 17.73 1.48 -6.77
C VAL A 114 16.26 1.28 -7.09
N HIS A 115 15.41 2.30 -6.84
CA HIS A 115 14.01 2.26 -7.25
C HIS A 115 13.97 2.21 -8.78
N GLN A 116 13.96 1.01 -9.36
CA GLN A 116 13.58 0.87 -10.76
C GLN A 116 12.08 1.13 -10.80
N PRO A 117 11.60 2.19 -11.47
CA PRO A 117 10.20 2.23 -11.84
C PRO A 117 9.89 0.91 -12.54
N PRO A 118 8.75 0.26 -12.24
CA PRO A 118 8.43 -1.01 -12.86
C PRO A 118 8.55 -0.84 -14.38
N GLY A 119 9.41 -1.64 -14.99
CA GLY A 119 9.50 -1.70 -16.45
C GLY A 119 8.13 -2.11 -17.01
N PRO A 120 7.82 -1.78 -18.28
CA PRO A 120 6.54 -2.10 -18.90
C PRO A 120 6.15 -3.59 -18.82
N ASP A 121 7.13 -4.48 -18.64
CA ASP A 121 6.94 -5.93 -18.51
C ASP A 121 6.58 -6.42 -17.10
N MET A 122 6.59 -5.56 -16.07
CA MET A 122 6.36 -5.95 -14.67
C MET A 122 4.95 -5.63 -14.14
N TYR A 123 4.03 -5.17 -14.99
CA TYR A 123 2.60 -5.23 -14.68
C TYR A 123 2.16 -6.69 -14.85
N PRO A 124 1.87 -7.46 -13.78
CA PRO A 124 1.15 -8.70 -13.97
C PRO A 124 -0.22 -8.26 -14.48
N MET A 125 -0.52 -8.56 -15.75
CA MET A 125 -1.88 -8.43 -16.25
C MET A 125 -2.80 -9.15 -15.26
N PRO A 126 -3.82 -8.48 -14.70
CA PRO A 126 -4.80 -9.15 -13.87
C PRO A 126 -5.32 -10.35 -14.68
N ASP A 127 -5.32 -11.53 -14.08
CA ASP A 127 -5.99 -12.68 -14.65
C ASP A 127 -7.50 -12.37 -14.67
N LEU A 128 -7.97 -11.83 -15.80
CA LEU A 128 -9.37 -11.49 -16.06
C LEU A 128 -10.28 -12.75 -16.12
N SER A 129 -9.73 -13.95 -15.92
CA SER A 129 -10.48 -15.22 -15.88
C SER A 129 -11.01 -15.58 -14.48
N SER A 130 -10.62 -14.86 -13.43
CA SER A 130 -11.01 -15.20 -12.06
C SER A 130 -12.31 -14.49 -11.67
N ASP A 131 -13.39 -15.26 -11.60
CA ASP A 131 -14.75 -14.89 -11.16
C ASP A 131 -14.83 -14.54 -9.65
N GLY A 132 -13.80 -13.89 -9.11
CA GLY A 132 -13.69 -13.46 -7.71
C GLY A 132 -14.17 -12.02 -7.52
N PRO A 133 -14.53 -11.62 -6.29
CA PRO A 133 -15.08 -10.29 -6.03
C PRO A 133 -14.10 -9.19 -6.48
N ALA A 134 -14.65 -8.16 -7.13
CA ALA A 134 -13.96 -7.03 -7.72
C ALA A 134 -13.02 -6.26 -6.75
N ASP A 135 -13.14 -6.50 -5.44
CA ASP A 135 -12.27 -5.98 -4.39
C ASP A 135 -10.99 -6.82 -4.20
N SER A 136 -10.30 -7.17 -5.28
CA SER A 136 -8.97 -7.75 -5.16
C SER A 136 -7.95 -6.63 -4.86
N PRO A 137 -7.09 -6.73 -3.83
CA PRO A 137 -6.10 -5.70 -3.46
C PRO A 137 -4.99 -5.47 -4.50
N LEU A 138 -5.09 -6.09 -5.69
CA LEU A 138 -4.29 -5.84 -6.88
C LEU A 138 -4.96 -4.84 -7.85
N PHE A 139 -6.28 -4.64 -7.77
CA PHE A 139 -7.02 -3.66 -8.58
C PHE A 139 -6.76 -2.23 -8.09
N PHE A 140 -6.71 -2.00 -6.78
CA PHE A 140 -6.35 -0.70 -6.18
C PHE A 140 -4.97 -0.16 -6.61
N PRO A 141 -3.90 -1.00 -6.62
CA PRO A 141 -2.62 -0.61 -7.20
C PRO A 141 -2.73 -0.22 -8.67
N LEU A 142 -3.55 -0.90 -9.47
CA LEU A 142 -3.61 -0.64 -10.90
C LEU A 142 -4.30 0.70 -11.21
N GLU A 143 -5.39 1.01 -10.52
CA GLU A 143 -6.10 2.28 -10.65
C GLU A 143 -5.24 3.46 -10.17
N SER A 144 -4.61 3.34 -9.00
CA SER A 144 -3.65 4.34 -8.52
C SER A 144 -2.43 4.49 -9.45
N HIS A 145 -1.92 3.40 -10.03
CA HIS A 145 -0.84 3.49 -11.02
C HIS A 145 -1.28 4.18 -12.30
N LEU A 146 -2.48 3.87 -12.82
CA LEU A 146 -3.03 4.52 -14.01
C LEU A 146 -3.22 6.01 -13.76
N ARG A 147 -3.75 6.37 -12.59
CA ARG A 147 -3.89 7.76 -12.14
C ARG A 147 -2.55 8.49 -12.13
N ASP A 148 -1.58 7.94 -11.40
CA ASP A 148 -0.25 8.54 -11.26
C ASP A 148 0.42 8.67 -12.65
N PHE A 149 0.22 7.70 -13.55
CA PHE A 149 0.73 7.76 -14.92
C PHE A 149 0.05 8.86 -15.76
N ILE A 150 -1.28 8.97 -15.71
CA ILE A 150 -2.03 10.01 -16.43
C ILE A 150 -1.64 11.39 -15.91
N ALA A 151 -1.61 11.58 -14.59
CA ALA A 151 -1.25 12.86 -13.97
C ALA A 151 0.17 13.32 -14.40
N ARG A 152 1.14 12.41 -14.42
CA ARG A 152 2.51 12.68 -14.89
C ARG A 152 2.59 13.11 -16.35
N ASN A 153 1.67 12.63 -17.18
CA ASN A 153 1.66 12.86 -18.62
C ASN A 153 0.49 13.76 -19.06
N ILE A 154 -0.15 14.48 -18.15
CA ILE A 154 -1.40 15.21 -18.41
C ILE A 154 -1.25 16.24 -19.55
N THR A 155 -0.06 16.83 -19.67
CA THR A 155 0.29 17.80 -20.72
C THR A 155 0.34 17.19 -22.13
N SER A 156 0.50 15.87 -22.23
CA SER A 156 0.44 15.13 -23.50
C SER A 156 -0.98 14.80 -23.94
N ILE A 157 -1.95 14.87 -23.03
CA ILE A 157 -3.35 14.54 -23.26
C ILE A 157 -4.07 15.78 -23.80
N LYS A 158 -4.91 15.57 -24.82
CA LYS A 158 -5.79 16.62 -25.37
C LYS A 158 -7.24 16.20 -25.25
N VAL A 159 -8.04 17.03 -24.59
CA VAL A 159 -9.50 16.86 -24.51
C VAL A 159 -10.14 17.99 -25.29
N GLY A 160 -10.99 17.66 -26.26
CA GLY A 160 -11.57 18.67 -27.17
C GLY A 160 -10.53 19.43 -28.00
N GLY A 161 -9.34 18.85 -28.23
CA GLY A 161 -8.24 19.49 -28.94
C GLY A 161 -7.40 20.46 -28.11
N ARG A 162 -7.76 20.68 -26.84
CA ARG A 162 -7.06 21.60 -25.92
C ARG A 162 -6.06 20.86 -25.06
N ALA A 163 -4.93 21.51 -24.82
CA ALA A 163 -3.92 21.00 -23.90
C ALA A 163 -4.40 21.14 -22.46
N LEU A 164 -4.02 20.19 -21.61
CA LEU A 164 -4.38 20.18 -20.21
C LEU A 164 -3.16 20.45 -19.33
N GLN A 165 -3.42 21.03 -18.16
CA GLN A 165 -2.48 21.07 -17.06
C GLN A 165 -3.16 20.52 -15.81
N LEU A 166 -2.37 19.91 -14.92
CA LEU A 166 -2.89 19.51 -13.62
C LEU A 166 -3.36 20.75 -12.87
N TYR A 167 -4.52 20.69 -12.24
CA TYR A 167 -4.96 21.76 -11.36
C TYR A 167 -4.07 21.80 -10.12
N VAL A 168 -3.75 23.00 -9.63
CA VAL A 168 -2.95 23.19 -8.42
C VAL A 168 -3.52 24.41 -7.70
N ASP A 169 -3.79 24.29 -6.40
CA ASP A 169 -4.15 25.41 -5.54
C ASP A 169 -3.12 25.62 -4.41
N GLU A 170 -3.46 26.40 -3.39
CA GLU A 170 -2.55 26.70 -2.28
C GLU A 170 -2.26 25.49 -1.36
N HIS A 171 -3.10 24.45 -1.40
CA HIS A 171 -3.08 23.35 -0.44
C HIS A 171 -2.84 21.99 -1.12
N ASP A 172 -3.43 21.76 -2.29
CA ASP A 172 -3.47 20.46 -2.95
C ASP A 172 -3.09 20.54 -4.44
N ASP A 173 -2.56 19.43 -4.95
CA ASP A 173 -2.45 19.20 -6.39
C ASP A 173 -3.68 18.43 -6.89
N GLY A 174 -3.89 18.43 -8.20
CA GLY A 174 -5.09 17.87 -8.82
C GLY A 174 -5.21 16.35 -8.70
N VAL A 175 -4.37 15.63 -7.96
CA VAL A 175 -4.45 14.17 -7.80
C VAL A 175 -5.17 13.82 -6.50
N GLU A 176 -6.17 12.92 -6.55
CA GLU A 176 -7.05 12.63 -5.40
C GLU A 176 -7.68 13.91 -4.79
N TYR A 177 -8.01 14.87 -5.64
CA TYR A 177 -8.41 16.23 -5.25
C TYR A 177 -9.68 16.20 -4.38
N PRO A 178 -9.65 16.72 -3.15
CA PRO A 178 -10.75 16.58 -2.20
C PRO A 178 -11.97 17.43 -2.59
N THR A 179 -13.18 16.87 -2.43
CA THR A 179 -14.44 17.62 -2.56
C THR A 179 -15.42 17.23 -1.45
N GLU A 180 -16.51 17.98 -1.30
CA GLU A 180 -17.57 17.69 -0.31
C GLU A 180 -18.25 16.32 -0.52
N VAL A 181 -18.20 15.77 -1.74
CA VAL A 181 -18.86 14.50 -2.09
C VAL A 181 -17.88 13.34 -2.28
N GLY A 182 -16.59 13.56 -2.05
CA GLY A 182 -15.53 12.56 -2.23
C GLY A 182 -14.34 13.10 -3.05
N PRO A 183 -13.20 12.40 -3.05
CA PRO A 183 -12.04 12.81 -3.84
C PRO A 183 -12.29 12.55 -5.34
N ILE A 184 -11.73 13.42 -6.18
CA ILE A 184 -11.64 13.25 -7.63
C ILE A 184 -10.29 12.60 -7.95
N ASP A 185 -10.24 11.58 -8.81
CA ASP A 185 -8.97 10.93 -9.14
C ASP A 185 -7.96 11.90 -9.77
N ILE A 186 -8.36 12.65 -10.81
CA ILE A 186 -7.54 13.72 -11.40
C ILE A 186 -8.41 14.93 -11.76
N LEU A 187 -8.05 16.10 -11.23
CA LEU A 187 -8.58 17.40 -11.62
C LEU A 187 -7.53 18.14 -12.45
N ALA A 188 -7.92 18.52 -13.66
CA ALA A 188 -7.11 19.26 -14.61
C ALA A 188 -7.82 20.54 -15.07
N VAL A 189 -7.08 21.43 -15.72
CA VAL A 189 -7.58 22.66 -16.33
C VAL A 189 -7.11 22.76 -17.77
N ASP A 190 -8.01 23.18 -18.67
CA ASP A 190 -7.66 23.46 -20.07
C ASP A 190 -7.07 24.88 -20.24
N ASP A 191 -6.58 25.17 -21.45
CA ASP A 191 -6.00 26.47 -21.80
C ASP A 191 -6.97 27.66 -21.73
N ALA A 192 -8.27 27.42 -21.59
CA ALA A 192 -9.31 28.43 -21.42
C ALA A 192 -9.84 28.50 -19.97
N GLY A 193 -9.22 27.79 -19.03
CA GLY A 193 -9.59 27.80 -17.61
C GLY A 193 -10.77 26.90 -17.25
N ASN A 194 -11.20 26.00 -18.14
CA ASN A 194 -12.27 25.04 -17.85
C ASN A 194 -11.71 23.84 -17.10
N PHE A 195 -12.43 23.40 -16.07
CA PHE A 195 -12.08 22.19 -15.34
C PHE A 195 -12.38 20.93 -16.15
N VAL A 196 -11.45 19.99 -16.10
CA VAL A 196 -11.56 18.65 -16.68
C VAL A 196 -11.34 17.64 -15.58
N VAL A 197 -12.35 16.80 -15.33
CA VAL A 197 -12.36 15.77 -14.28
C VAL A 197 -12.11 14.42 -14.93
N PHE A 198 -11.16 13.66 -14.41
CA PHE A 198 -10.98 12.25 -14.72
C PHE A 198 -11.44 11.44 -13.53
N GLU A 199 -12.41 10.57 -13.77
CA GLU A 199 -12.80 9.50 -12.86
C GLU A 199 -12.31 8.20 -13.51
N LEU A 200 -11.49 7.44 -12.80
CA LEU A 200 -10.92 6.21 -13.32
C LEU A 200 -11.77 5.03 -12.87
N LYS A 201 -11.90 4.04 -13.74
CA LYS A 201 -12.52 2.74 -13.47
C LYS A 201 -11.76 1.70 -14.28
N LEU A 202 -11.42 0.58 -13.65
CA LEU A 202 -10.77 -0.58 -14.26
C LEU A 202 -11.68 -1.80 -14.20
#